data_AF-A0A2I1HB46-F1
#
_entry.id   AF-A0A2I1HB46-F1
#
_cell.length_a   1.000
_cell.length_b   1.000
_cell.length_c   1.000
_cell.angle_alpha   90.00
_cell.angle_beta   90.00
_cell.angle_gamma   90.00
#
_symmetry.space_group_name_H-M   'P 1'
#
loop_
_entity.id
_entity.type
_entity.pdbx_description
1 polymer ?
#
loop_
_entity_poly.entity_id
_entity_poly.type
_entity_poly.pdbx_seq_one_letter_code
_entity_poly.pdbx_strand_id
1 'polypeptide(L)'
;MIPGPEFEAGNRKWAHSKADGAITKLFVGKIKKYIKCMNVNYESSHIEDYYEKTLEGDDKYQAEGYGLQDAKKGIIFENFPPVLHLQLEGFEYDKSKVKTNDCFEYPMEVDLEEFLSKDTDKSIFHKYLLHGIV
;
A
#
# COMPACT_ATOMS: atom_id res chain seq x y z
N MET A 1 16.21 -2.95 -2.71
CA MET A 1 16.27 -1.96 -1.62
C MET A 1 16.13 -0.59 -2.27
N ILE A 2 14.89 -0.17 -2.53
CA ILE A 2 14.61 1.13 -3.13
C ILE A 2 14.47 2.11 -1.96
N PRO A 3 15.29 3.16 -1.86
CA PRO A 3 15.09 4.19 -0.84
C PRO A 3 13.78 4.90 -1.15
N GLY A 4 12.86 4.92 -0.18
CA GLY A 4 11.58 5.61 -0.31
C GLY A 4 11.78 7.10 -0.61
N PRO A 5 10.89 7.74 -1.39
CA PRO A 5 11.05 9.12 -1.82
C PRO A 5 11.08 10.08 -0.63
N GLU A 6 11.86 11.14 -0.80
CA GLU A 6 12.31 12.15 0.17
C GLU A 6 11.18 13.00 0.81
N PHE A 7 10.24 12.39 1.53
CA PHE A 7 9.17 13.13 2.24
C PHE A 7 9.66 13.86 3.50
N GLU A 8 10.88 13.60 3.97
CA GLU A 8 11.45 14.27 5.16
C GLU A 8 11.86 15.73 4.93
N ALA A 9 11.99 16.19 3.67
CA ALA A 9 12.48 17.53 3.37
C ALA A 9 11.44 18.63 3.68
N GLY A 10 10.13 18.33 3.58
CA GLY A 10 9.05 19.29 3.80
C GLY A 10 8.81 19.64 5.27
N ASN A 11 8.89 18.65 6.17
CA ASN A 11 8.58 18.84 7.59
C ASN A 11 9.56 19.78 8.32
N ARG A 12 10.83 19.84 7.88
CA ARG A 12 11.85 20.69 8.53
C ARG A 12 11.58 22.19 8.38
N LYS A 13 10.82 22.61 7.36
CA LYS A 13 10.52 24.03 7.12
C LYS A 13 9.46 24.61 8.06
N TRP A 14 8.64 23.76 8.68
CA TRP A 14 7.53 24.18 9.55
C TRP A 14 7.71 23.77 11.00
N ALA A 15 8.89 23.21 11.33
CA ALA A 15 9.31 22.92 12.69
C ALA A 15 9.13 24.17 13.57
N HIS A 16 8.27 24.07 14.59
CA HIS A 16 7.88 25.15 15.53
C HIS A 16 6.84 26.18 15.03
N SER A 17 6.11 25.91 13.95
CA SER A 17 4.97 26.73 13.51
C SER A 17 3.63 26.11 13.92
N LYS A 18 2.52 26.87 13.81
CA LYS A 18 1.16 26.34 13.97
C LYS A 18 0.82 25.22 12.97
N ALA A 19 1.58 25.11 11.89
CA ALA A 19 1.45 24.11 10.83
C ALA A 19 2.38 22.90 11.02
N ASP A 20 3.09 22.82 12.15
CA ASP A 20 3.91 21.66 12.50
C ASP A 20 3.06 20.37 12.47
N GLY A 21 3.55 19.36 11.73
CA GLY A 21 2.84 18.09 11.54
C GLY A 21 1.59 18.14 10.65
N ALA A 22 1.28 19.26 9.98
CA ALA A 22 0.12 19.34 9.08
C ALA A 22 0.24 18.37 7.89
N ILE A 23 1.44 18.19 7.32
CA ILE A 23 1.69 17.20 6.26
C ILE A 23 1.35 15.80 6.75
N THR A 24 1.87 15.43 7.93
CA THR A 24 1.67 14.11 8.51
C THR A 24 0.18 13.83 8.73
N LYS A 25 -0.58 14.83 9.17
CA LYS A 25 -2.04 14.68 9.36
C LYS A 25 -2.83 14.55 8.06
N LEU A 26 -2.35 15.15 6.98
CA LEU A 26 -3.09 15.20 5.70
C LEU A 26 -2.75 14.03 4.77
N PHE A 27 -1.50 13.60 4.73
CA PHE A 27 -0.99 12.70 3.68
C PHE A 27 -0.47 11.36 4.19
N VAL A 28 -0.32 11.17 5.50
CA VAL A 28 0.23 9.91 6.04
C VAL A 28 -0.90 8.98 6.45
N GLY A 29 -1.03 7.86 5.73
CA GLY A 29 -1.87 6.71 6.09
C GLY A 29 -1.11 5.63 6.86
N LYS A 30 -1.81 4.59 7.29
CA LYS A 30 -1.22 3.40 7.92
C LYS A 30 -1.52 2.15 7.11
N ILE A 31 -0.46 1.40 6.82
CA ILE A 31 -0.54 0.11 6.15
C ILE A 31 0.01 -0.97 7.08
N LYS A 32 -0.66 -2.12 7.12
CA LYS A 32 -0.18 -3.32 7.79
C LYS A 32 0.18 -4.34 6.73
N LYS A 33 1.32 -5.00 6.88
CA LYS A 33 1.75 -6.07 5.98
C LYS A 33 1.80 -7.37 6.75
N TYR A 34 1.43 -8.46 6.10
CA TYR A 34 1.35 -9.76 6.73
C TYR A 34 1.98 -10.83 5.87
N ILE A 35 2.57 -11.82 6.53
CA ILE A 35 2.93 -13.11 5.98
C ILE A 35 2.22 -14.13 6.84
N LYS A 36 1.32 -14.92 6.25
CA LYS A 36 0.56 -15.95 6.95
C LYS A 36 0.91 -17.30 6.37
N CYS A 37 1.61 -18.13 7.13
CA CYS A 37 1.86 -19.51 6.76
C CYS A 37 0.53 -20.29 6.74
N MET A 38 0.33 -21.13 5.73
CA MET A 38 -0.92 -21.88 5.57
C MET A 38 -1.01 -23.09 6.50
N ASN A 39 0.14 -23.70 6.79
CA ASN A 39 0.22 -24.98 7.49
C ASN A 39 0.77 -24.89 8.92
N VAL A 40 1.16 -23.69 9.38
CA VAL A 40 1.70 -23.44 10.72
C VAL A 40 1.23 -22.08 11.26
N ASN A 41 1.07 -21.96 12.58
CA ASN A 41 0.70 -20.70 13.24
C ASN A 41 1.92 -19.78 13.36
N TYR A 42 2.32 -19.16 12.25
CA TYR A 42 3.42 -18.20 12.19
C TYR A 42 3.00 -16.97 11.38
N GLU A 43 3.25 -15.77 11.92
CA GLU A 43 2.99 -14.48 11.28
C GLU A 43 4.23 -13.57 11.35
N SER A 44 4.57 -12.89 10.25
CA SER A 44 5.65 -11.90 10.19
C SER A 44 5.24 -10.65 9.39
N SER A 45 5.73 -9.47 9.79
CA SER A 45 5.37 -8.16 9.20
C SER A 45 6.61 -7.43 8.64
N HIS A 46 6.65 -7.14 7.34
CA HIS A 46 7.73 -6.44 6.64
C HIS A 46 7.17 -5.49 5.56
N ILE A 47 7.91 -4.45 5.15
CA ILE A 47 7.45 -3.41 4.22
C ILE A 47 7.83 -3.73 2.75
N GLU A 48 6.88 -4.13 1.89
CA GLU A 48 7.06 -4.36 0.43
C GLU A 48 5.94 -3.81 -0.48
N ASP A 49 6.10 -3.89 -1.80
CA ASP A 49 5.18 -3.41 -2.84
C ASP A 49 3.96 -4.33 -3.06
N TYR A 50 2.99 -3.85 -3.84
CA TYR A 50 1.57 -3.97 -3.55
C TYR A 50 0.81 -5.04 -4.37
N TYR A 51 0.56 -6.23 -3.79
CA TYR A 51 -0.53 -7.18 -4.14
C TYR A 51 -0.50 -8.38 -3.16
N GLU A 52 -1.63 -9.11 -2.96
CA GLU A 52 -1.58 -10.42 -2.28
C GLU A 52 -0.83 -11.41 -3.19
N LYS A 53 0.32 -11.90 -2.75
CA LYS A 53 1.12 -12.93 -3.43
C LYS A 53 1.09 -14.22 -2.62
N THR A 54 0.77 -15.33 -3.29
CA THR A 54 1.00 -16.67 -2.73
C THR A 54 2.47 -17.05 -2.91
N LEU A 55 3.08 -17.53 -1.83
CA LEU A 55 4.45 -18.03 -1.76
C LEU A 55 4.37 -19.56 -1.73
N GLU A 56 4.61 -20.20 -2.88
CA GLU A 56 4.51 -21.64 -3.10
C GLU A 56 5.64 -22.14 -4.03
N GLY A 57 5.81 -23.46 -4.14
CA GLY A 57 6.85 -24.06 -4.99
C GLY A 57 8.27 -23.71 -4.55
N ASP A 58 9.05 -23.12 -5.46
CA ASP A 58 10.42 -22.66 -5.19
C ASP A 58 10.47 -21.35 -4.38
N ASP A 59 9.35 -20.62 -4.30
CA ASP A 59 9.22 -19.29 -3.66
C ASP A 59 8.68 -19.38 -2.20
N LYS A 60 8.77 -20.54 -1.54
CA LYS A 60 8.26 -20.77 -0.17
C LYS A 60 8.89 -19.83 0.87
N TYR A 61 8.11 -19.48 1.89
CA TYR A 61 8.58 -18.64 2.99
C TYR A 61 9.37 -19.44 4.03
N GLN A 62 10.55 -18.95 4.43
CA GLN A 62 11.35 -19.56 5.49
C GLN A 62 10.85 -19.07 6.86
N ALA A 63 10.01 -19.88 7.51
CA ALA A 63 9.50 -19.58 8.84
C ALA A 63 10.51 -20.00 9.92
N GLU A 64 10.76 -19.11 10.87
CA GLU A 64 11.70 -19.36 11.96
C GLU A 64 11.24 -20.56 12.80
N GLY A 65 12.07 -21.61 12.84
CA GLY A 65 11.75 -22.86 13.54
C GLY A 65 10.85 -23.85 12.80
N TYR A 66 10.27 -23.47 11.65
CA TYR A 66 9.32 -24.32 10.88
C TYR A 66 9.79 -24.65 9.45
N GLY A 67 10.90 -24.05 9.00
CA GLY A 67 11.45 -24.30 7.66
C GLY A 67 10.63 -23.66 6.54
N LEU A 68 10.76 -24.19 5.32
CA LEU A 68 10.07 -23.69 4.13
C LEU A 68 8.58 -24.03 4.19
N GLN A 69 7.74 -23.01 4.15
CA GLN A 69 6.29 -23.12 4.26
C GLN A 69 5.59 -22.39 3.13
N ASP A 70 4.46 -22.93 2.71
CA ASP A 70 3.53 -22.19 1.85
C ASP A 70 2.90 -21.06 2.66
N ALA A 71 2.89 -19.86 2.10
CA ALA A 71 2.43 -18.67 2.81
C ALA A 71 1.72 -17.69 1.90
N LYS A 72 0.84 -16.88 2.49
CA LYS A 72 0.26 -15.72 1.84
C LYS A 72 0.94 -14.46 2.34
N LYS A 73 1.46 -13.66 1.43
CA LYS A 73 2.07 -12.37 1.72
C LYS A 73 1.21 -11.27 1.12
N GLY A 74 0.94 -10.22 1.89
CA GLY A 74 0.10 -9.13 1.40
C GLY A 74 0.18 -7.89 2.27
N ILE A 75 -0.61 -6.91 1.84
CA ILE A 75 -0.75 -5.59 2.47
C ILE A 75 -2.24 -5.36 2.67
N ILE A 76 -2.59 -4.82 3.83
CA ILE A 76 -3.92 -4.31 4.14
C ILE A 76 -3.80 -2.90 4.66
N PHE A 77 -4.77 -2.04 4.36
CA PHE A 77 -4.81 -0.70 4.92
C PHE A 77 -5.45 -0.76 6.29
N GLU A 78 -4.78 -0.14 7.26
CA GLU A 78 -5.39 0.11 8.55
C GLU A 78 -6.19 1.41 8.50
N ASN A 79 -5.66 2.45 7.85
CA ASN A 79 -6.33 3.74 7.66
C ASN A 79 -5.80 4.45 6.41
N PHE A 80 -6.69 5.16 5.72
CA PHE A 80 -6.33 6.05 4.62
C PHE A 80 -6.15 7.50 5.10
N PRO A 81 -5.19 8.26 4.52
CA PRO A 81 -5.03 9.68 4.82
C PRO A 81 -6.19 10.49 4.25
N PRO A 82 -6.55 11.66 4.83
CA PRO A 82 -7.59 12.53 4.29
C PRO A 82 -7.34 12.98 2.84
N VAL A 83 -6.07 13.15 2.46
CA VAL A 83 -5.66 13.46 1.09
C VAL A 83 -4.86 12.29 0.54
N LEU A 84 -5.43 11.60 -0.45
CA LEU A 84 -4.82 10.45 -1.11
C LEU A 84 -4.18 10.88 -2.43
N HIS A 85 -2.92 10.50 -2.63
CA HIS A 85 -2.19 10.75 -3.86
C HIS A 85 -1.83 9.41 -4.51
N LEU A 86 -2.48 9.07 -5.62
CA LEU A 86 -2.29 7.82 -6.35
C LEU A 86 -1.38 8.07 -7.55
N GLN A 87 -0.18 7.50 -7.50
CA GLN A 87 0.72 7.48 -8.65
C GLN A 87 0.43 6.22 -9.46
N LEU A 88 0.05 6.40 -10.72
CA LEU A 88 -0.21 5.30 -11.64
C LEU A 88 1.10 4.98 -12.34
N GLU A 89 1.65 3.81 -12.07
CA GLU A 89 2.76 3.30 -12.85
C GLU A 89 2.20 2.73 -14.16
N GLY A 90 2.44 3.42 -15.27
CA GLY A 90 2.12 2.91 -16.60
C GLY A 90 2.96 1.68 -16.90
N PHE A 91 2.32 0.60 -17.33
CA PHE A 91 2.88 -0.73 -17.54
C PHE A 91 4.22 -0.80 -18.29
N GLU A 92 4.93 -1.90 -17.98
CA GLU A 92 6.23 -2.34 -18.51
C GLU A 92 6.41 -2.17 -20.03
N TYR A 93 7.62 -1.76 -20.40
CA TYR A 93 8.14 -1.88 -21.76
C TYR A 93 8.36 -3.37 -22.09
N ASP A 94 7.33 -4.04 -22.60
CA ASP A 94 7.55 -5.27 -23.36
C ASP A 94 8.44 -4.90 -24.57
N LYS A 95 9.51 -5.67 -24.81
CA LYS A 95 10.41 -5.46 -25.98
C LYS A 95 9.67 -5.68 -27.30
N SER A 96 8.44 -6.18 -27.23
CA SER A 96 7.45 -6.23 -28.29
C SER A 96 6.75 -4.87 -28.42
N LYS A 97 7.03 -4.10 -29.48
CA LYS A 97 6.38 -2.82 -29.80
C LYS A 97 4.87 -2.95 -30.09
N VAL A 98 4.06 -3.30 -29.10
CA VAL A 98 2.62 -3.10 -29.14
C VAL A 98 2.27 -2.32 -27.89
N LYS A 99 2.04 -1.03 -28.09
CA LYS A 99 1.67 -0.08 -27.05
C LYS A 99 0.22 -0.40 -26.66
N THR A 100 0.04 -1.35 -25.75
CA THR A 100 -1.27 -1.60 -25.15
C THR A 100 -1.56 -0.42 -24.24
N ASN A 101 -2.13 0.62 -24.83
CA ASN A 101 -2.58 1.80 -24.14
C ASN A 101 -3.95 1.46 -23.57
N ASP A 102 -3.97 0.62 -22.54
CA ASP A 102 -5.22 0.30 -21.84
C ASP A 102 -5.83 1.62 -21.35
N CYS A 103 -7.06 1.89 -21.77
CA CYS A 103 -7.81 3.05 -21.34
C CYS A 103 -8.05 2.92 -19.84
N PHE A 104 -7.30 3.67 -19.04
CA PHE A 104 -7.54 3.75 -17.60
C PHE A 104 -8.54 4.88 -17.32
N GLU A 105 -9.72 4.51 -16.81
CA GLU A 105 -10.77 5.45 -16.43
C GLU A 105 -10.62 5.85 -14.95
N TYR A 106 -10.75 7.14 -14.67
CA TYR A 106 -10.67 7.70 -13.33
C TYR A 106 -12.07 7.99 -12.80
N PRO A 107 -12.57 7.24 -11.81
CA PRO A 107 -13.87 7.53 -11.25
C PRO A 107 -13.84 8.85 -10.48
N MET A 108 -14.92 9.63 -10.56
CA MET A 108 -15.07 10.87 -9.78
C MET A 108 -15.19 10.60 -8.28
N GLU A 109 -15.70 9.43 -7.91
CA GLU A 109 -15.84 8.97 -6.53
C GLU A 109 -15.27 7.55 -6.44
N VAL A 110 -14.42 7.29 -5.44
CA VAL A 110 -13.88 5.96 -5.18
C VAL A 110 -14.16 5.57 -3.74
N ASP A 111 -14.68 4.36 -3.55
CA ASP A 111 -14.85 3.76 -2.24
C ASP A 111 -13.67 2.83 -1.94
N LEU A 112 -12.89 3.17 -0.90
CA LEU A 112 -11.71 2.41 -0.52
C LEU A 112 -11.97 1.47 0.66
N GLU A 113 -13.22 1.36 1.13
CA GLU A 113 -13.58 0.49 2.24
C GLU A 113 -13.19 -0.98 1.98
N GLU A 114 -13.27 -1.45 0.73
CA GLU A 114 -12.91 -2.83 0.35
C GLU A 114 -11.44 -3.18 0.62
N PHE A 115 -10.56 -2.18 0.60
CA PHE A 115 -9.11 -2.37 0.79
C PHE A 115 -8.68 -2.30 2.26
N LEU A 116 -9.60 -2.00 3.18
CA LEU A 116 -9.33 -1.97 4.61
C LEU A 116 -9.26 -3.36 5.21
N SER A 117 -8.53 -3.48 6.32
CA SER A 117 -8.61 -4.67 7.17
C SER A 117 -10.06 -4.92 7.60
N LYS A 118 -10.46 -6.19 7.68
CA LYS A 118 -11.80 -6.61 8.13
C LYS A 118 -12.10 -6.18 9.58
N ASP A 119 -11.05 -5.95 10.37
CA ASP A 119 -11.11 -5.53 11.76
C ASP A 119 -11.19 -4.00 11.94
N THR A 120 -11.31 -3.24 10.84
CA THR A 120 -11.34 -1.76 10.89
C THR A 120 -12.72 -1.24 11.32
N ASP A 121 -12.71 -0.16 12.10
CA ASP A 121 -13.91 0.58 12.49
C ASP A 121 -14.68 1.11 11.27
N LYS A 122 -15.77 0.44 10.91
CA LYS A 122 -16.67 0.81 9.80
C LYS A 122 -17.50 2.08 10.04
N SER A 123 -17.25 2.77 11.15
CA SER A 123 -17.90 4.06 11.43
C SER A 123 -17.32 5.21 10.62
N ILE A 124 -16.14 5.01 10.01
CA ILE A 124 -15.46 6.00 9.18
C ILE A 124 -15.74 5.67 7.72
N PHE A 125 -16.29 6.62 6.96
CA PHE A 125 -16.47 6.47 5.52
C PHE A 125 -15.14 6.70 4.80
N HIS A 126 -14.77 5.78 3.92
CA HIS A 126 -13.53 5.83 3.14
C HIS A 126 -13.82 6.14 1.67
N LYS A 127 -14.76 7.08 1.46
CA LYS A 127 -15.14 7.57 0.14
C LYS A 127 -14.32 8.82 -0.18
N TYR A 128 -13.65 8.78 -1.33
CA TYR A 128 -12.81 9.86 -1.82
C TYR A 128 -13.38 10.45 -3.09
N LEU A 129 -13.32 11.78 -3.18
CA LEU A 129 -13.65 12.53 -4.39
C LEU A 129 -12.37 12.84 -5.15
N LEU A 130 -12.40 12.65 -6.47
CA LEU A 130 -11.29 13.00 -7.35
C LEU A 130 -11.10 14.52 -7.33
N HIS A 131 -9.97 14.97 -6.77
CA HIS A 131 -9.67 16.40 -6.68
C HIS A 131 -8.86 16.93 -7.87
N GLY A 132 -7.94 16.12 -8.41
CA GLY A 132 -7.10 16.53 -9.52
C GLY A 132 -6.35 15.35 -10.13
N ILE A 133 -6.03 15.49 -11.42
CA ILE A 133 -5.15 14.60 -12.17
C ILE A 133 -3.95 15.46 -12.58
N VAL A 134 -2.74 14.95 -12.32
CA VAL A 134 -1.48 15.66 -12.55
C VAL A 134 -0.66 14.93 -13.61
#